data_AF-A0A2V1B5L2-F1
#
_entry.id   AF-A0A2V1B5L2-F1
#
_cell.length_a   1.000
_cell.length_b   1.000
_cell.length_c   1.000
_cell.angle_alpha   90.00
_cell.angle_beta   90.00
_cell.angle_gamma   90.00
#
_symmetry.space_group_name_H-M   'P 1'
#
loop_
_entity.id
_entity.type
_entity.pdbx_description
1 polymer ?
#
loop_
_entity_poly.entity_id
_entity_poly.type
_entity_poly.pdbx_seq_one_letter_code
_entity_poly.pdbx_strand_id
1 'polypeptide(L)'
;MSSVPCSRASTFISADSSELSNLRIRPSLKPTVQLERIVASIQDLVDPEDLGHLQHFKSPRWNRLTPYEVNISPLPKEEAAQTPNSVLHTSTDEFTIYTDASSMPRENSTGVGVGLLVLNYDRGTPRVVYKSMTNLRDSQLVYNGELERTTQAVEYASKVAKPGQSYYIYSDNQPGQTCQIRAIQAAELAKNRGASISINWVPGHTGVYGNELADSLAKQATTLAPNTDETSFAVLGCKAKEVTTVKDPTALWN
;
A
#
# COMPACT_ATOMS: atom_id res chain seq x y z
N MET A 1 45.50 8.00 43.95
CA MET A 1 46.01 7.53 42.64
C MET A 1 45.05 6.44 42.17
N SER A 2 44.31 6.48 41.08
CA SER A 2 44.09 7.46 40.02
C SER A 2 42.69 7.19 39.49
N SER A 3 41.87 8.23 39.38
CA SER A 3 40.61 8.24 38.66
C SER A 3 40.87 8.31 37.15
N VAL A 4 40.21 7.48 36.35
CA VAL A 4 39.97 7.77 34.92
C VAL A 4 38.54 7.36 34.57
N PRO A 5 37.68 8.29 34.10
CA PRO A 5 36.33 7.99 33.65
C PRO A 5 36.31 7.60 32.16
N CYS A 6 35.48 6.62 31.81
CA CYS A 6 35.19 6.27 30.42
C CYS A 6 34.06 7.16 29.90
N SER A 7 34.41 8.33 29.35
CA SER A 7 33.49 9.16 28.55
C SER A 7 33.67 8.82 27.08
N ARG A 8 32.72 8.11 26.46
CA ARG A 8 32.57 8.11 25.01
C ARG A 8 31.40 9.03 24.67
N ALA A 9 31.74 10.26 24.31
CA ALA A 9 30.81 11.18 23.68
C ALA A 9 30.38 10.58 22.33
N SER A 10 29.10 10.28 22.18
CA SER A 10 28.49 10.08 20.86
C SER A 10 28.33 11.45 20.23
N THR A 11 29.27 11.82 19.37
CA THR A 11 29.14 13.01 18.53
C THR A 11 28.00 12.75 17.53
N PHE A 12 26.83 13.31 17.81
CA PHE A 12 25.77 13.47 16.82
C PHE A 12 26.30 14.43 15.74
N ILE A 13 26.57 13.91 14.54
CA ILE A 13 26.71 14.74 13.36
C ILE A 13 25.29 15.10 12.95
N SER A 14 24.86 16.30 13.33
CA SER A 14 23.71 16.97 12.75
C SER A 14 24.03 17.25 11.29
N ALA A 15 23.49 16.47 10.36
CA ALA A 15 23.52 16.82 8.95
C ALA A 15 22.60 18.02 8.75
N ASP A 16 23.21 19.16 8.46
CA ASP A 16 22.52 20.41 8.17
C ASP A 16 21.67 20.25 6.91
N SER A 17 20.42 20.70 6.98
CA SER A 17 19.43 20.75 5.90
C SER A 17 19.90 21.52 4.64
N SER A 18 21.05 22.20 4.70
CA SER A 18 21.67 22.92 3.58
C SER A 18 22.53 22.06 2.65
N GLU A 19 22.81 20.78 2.96
CA GLU A 19 23.63 19.93 2.07
C GLU A 19 22.84 19.29 0.92
N LEU A 20 21.51 19.17 1.03
CA LEU A 20 20.68 18.59 -0.03
C LEU A 20 20.38 19.56 -1.19
N SER A 21 20.58 20.86 -1.01
CA SER A 21 20.28 21.89 -2.02
C SER A 21 21.42 22.17 -3.02
N ASN A 22 22.56 21.48 -2.90
CA ASN A 22 23.77 21.79 -3.69
C ASN A 22 24.22 20.67 -4.64
N LEU A 23 23.37 19.70 -4.98
CA LEU A 23 23.60 18.79 -6.10
C LEU A 23 23.40 19.50 -7.46
N ARG A 24 24.20 20.54 -7.71
CA ARG A 24 24.46 21.01 -9.07
C ARG A 24 25.26 19.92 -9.78
N ILE A 25 24.59 19.24 -10.70
CA ILE A 25 25.16 18.19 -11.55
C ILE A 25 26.39 18.76 -12.26
N ARG A 26 27.57 18.23 -11.89
CA ARG A 26 28.83 18.53 -12.59
C ARG A 26 28.84 17.80 -13.94
N PRO A 27 29.36 18.40 -15.03
CA PRO A 27 29.44 17.71 -16.30
C PRO A 27 30.54 16.65 -16.28
N SER A 28 30.22 15.47 -16.82
CA SER A 28 31.16 14.47 -17.34
C SER A 28 32.19 13.91 -16.34
N LEU A 29 31.74 13.05 -15.44
CA LEU A 29 32.57 11.96 -14.91
C LEU A 29 31.95 10.64 -15.37
N LYS A 30 32.74 9.78 -16.00
CA LYS A 30 32.30 8.41 -16.35
C LYS A 30 31.89 7.73 -15.04
N PRO A 31 30.64 7.25 -14.91
CA PRO A 31 30.16 6.66 -13.66
C PRO A 31 31.07 5.48 -13.28
N THR A 32 31.76 5.63 -12.15
CA THR A 32 32.86 4.78 -11.68
C THR A 32 32.37 3.52 -10.98
N VAL A 33 31.15 3.53 -10.45
CA VAL A 33 30.51 2.36 -9.83
C VAL A 33 29.23 1.96 -10.57
N GLN A 34 28.90 0.66 -10.49
CA GLN A 34 27.71 0.08 -11.13
C GLN A 34 26.42 0.83 -10.75
N LEU A 35 26.32 1.32 -9.52
CA LEU A 35 25.16 2.08 -9.04
C LEU A 35 25.00 3.41 -9.79
N GLU A 36 26.08 4.17 -9.97
CA GLU A 36 26.08 5.44 -10.71
C GLU A 36 25.71 5.23 -12.18
N ARG A 37 26.18 4.12 -12.77
CA ARG A 37 25.81 3.73 -14.14
C ARG A 37 24.32 3.46 -14.27
N ILE A 38 23.73 2.76 -13.29
CA ILE A 38 22.29 2.49 -13.26
C ILE A 38 21.52 3.79 -13.11
N VAL A 39 21.90 4.65 -12.16
CA VAL A 39 21.27 5.97 -11.95
C VAL A 39 21.30 6.81 -13.22
N ALA A 40 22.47 6.95 -13.87
CA ALA A 40 22.59 7.70 -15.12
C ALA A 40 21.74 7.10 -16.25
N SER A 41 21.60 5.76 -16.32
CA SER A 41 20.83 5.09 -17.37
C SER A 41 19.31 5.28 -17.27
N ILE A 42 18.80 5.64 -16.09
CA ILE A 42 17.38 5.87 -15.84
C ILE A 42 17.03 7.35 -15.64
N GLN A 43 18.01 8.24 -15.66
CA GLN A 43 17.86 9.65 -15.30
C GLN A 43 16.92 10.42 -16.24
N ASP A 44 16.90 10.07 -17.52
CA ASP A 44 15.97 10.68 -18.50
C ASP A 44 14.61 9.97 -18.57
N LEU A 45 14.46 8.83 -17.88
CA LEU A 45 13.22 8.05 -17.87
C LEU A 45 12.29 8.43 -16.71
N VAL A 46 12.81 9.16 -15.71
CA VAL A 46 12.14 9.39 -14.44
C VAL A 46 12.52 10.77 -13.90
N ASP A 47 11.51 11.60 -13.59
CA ASP A 47 11.73 12.74 -12.73
C ASP A 47 11.80 12.26 -11.26
N PRO A 48 12.89 12.49 -10.53
CA PRO A 48 12.99 12.11 -9.12
C PRO A 48 11.92 12.76 -8.22
N GLU A 49 11.38 13.91 -8.60
CA GLU A 49 10.32 14.60 -7.84
C GLU A 49 8.96 13.91 -7.98
N ASP A 50 8.74 13.18 -9.08
CA ASP A 50 7.51 12.44 -9.36
C ASP A 50 7.51 11.03 -8.73
N LEU A 51 8.63 10.59 -8.14
CA LEU A 51 8.75 9.25 -7.56
C LEU A 51 8.09 9.14 -6.19
N GLY A 52 7.29 8.09 -5.99
CA GLY A 52 6.74 7.77 -4.68
C GLY A 52 7.83 7.60 -3.61
N HIS A 53 7.57 8.05 -2.38
CA HIS A 53 8.57 8.03 -1.31
C HIS A 53 8.79 6.60 -0.74
N LEU A 54 10.05 6.17 -0.64
CA LEU A 54 10.43 4.91 0.04
C LEU A 54 10.84 5.16 1.50
N GLN A 55 10.06 4.62 2.44
CA GLN A 55 10.43 4.65 3.85
C GLN A 55 11.38 3.49 4.19
N HIS A 56 12.60 3.83 4.61
CA HIS A 56 13.57 2.86 5.10
C HIS A 56 13.09 2.14 6.37
N PHE A 57 13.42 0.86 6.49
CA PHE A 57 12.93 -0.06 7.53
C PHE A 57 12.94 0.56 8.94
N LYS A 58 11.76 0.64 9.57
CA LYS A 58 11.61 1.06 10.97
C LYS A 58 11.78 -0.09 11.97
N SER A 59 11.73 -1.34 11.48
CA SER A 59 11.83 -2.56 12.29
C SER A 59 12.66 -3.64 11.57
N PRO A 60 13.38 -4.50 12.31
CA PRO A 60 14.08 -5.64 11.72
C PRO A 60 13.13 -6.63 11.06
N ARG A 61 13.50 -7.17 9.90
CA ARG A 61 12.65 -8.08 9.09
C ARG A 61 12.18 -9.35 9.82
N TRP A 62 12.88 -9.76 10.88
CA TRP A 62 12.55 -10.93 11.69
C TRP A 62 11.58 -10.64 12.84
N ASN A 63 11.34 -9.37 13.19
CA ASN A 63 10.37 -9.00 14.21
C ASN A 63 8.98 -8.84 13.57
N ARG A 64 8.31 -9.96 13.33
CA ARG A 64 6.99 -10.05 12.67
C ARG A 64 5.80 -9.82 13.61
N LEU A 65 6.00 -9.15 14.75
CA LEU A 65 4.90 -8.84 15.65
C LEU A 65 4.05 -7.72 15.02
N THR A 66 2.91 -8.08 14.46
CA THR A 66 1.88 -7.14 14.02
C THR A 66 0.79 -7.03 15.10
N PRO A 67 0.27 -5.83 15.37
CA PRO A 67 -0.85 -5.63 16.31
C PRO A 67 -2.22 -6.01 15.72
N TYR A 68 -2.23 -6.69 14.58
CA TYR A 68 -3.39 -7.21 13.88
C TYR A 68 -3.14 -8.65 13.45
N GLU A 69 -4.22 -9.41 13.34
CA GLU A 69 -4.19 -10.79 12.87
C GLU A 69 -4.26 -10.83 11.34
N VAL A 70 -3.60 -11.82 10.73
CA VAL A 70 -3.66 -12.07 9.29
C VAL A 70 -4.15 -13.49 9.07
N ASN A 71 -5.31 -13.62 8.44
CA ASN A 71 -5.94 -14.91 8.15
C ASN A 71 -5.94 -15.15 6.64
N ILE A 72 -5.30 -16.25 6.24
CA ILE A 72 -5.26 -16.71 4.86
C ILE A 72 -5.94 -18.06 4.83
N SER A 73 -7.00 -18.18 4.03
CA SER A 73 -7.68 -19.46 3.87
C SER A 73 -6.76 -20.45 3.10
N PRO A 74 -6.57 -21.69 3.59
CA PRO A 74 -5.88 -22.72 2.84
C PRO A 74 -6.78 -23.36 1.77
N LEU A 75 -8.07 -23.00 1.74
CA LEU A 75 -9.07 -23.60 0.86
C LEU A 75 -9.00 -23.03 -0.57
N PRO A 76 -9.47 -23.79 -1.57
CA PRO A 76 -9.67 -23.29 -2.93
C PRO A 76 -10.55 -22.03 -2.95
N LYS A 77 -10.40 -21.21 -4.00
CA LYS A 77 -11.06 -19.89 -4.12
C LYS A 77 -12.58 -19.98 -3.92
N GLU A 78 -13.23 -20.93 -4.55
CA GLU A 78 -14.68 -21.07 -4.54
C GLU A 78 -15.23 -21.46 -3.15
N GLU A 79 -14.44 -22.19 -2.35
CA GLU A 79 -14.77 -22.57 -0.98
C GLU A 79 -14.43 -21.45 0.01
N ALA A 80 -13.29 -20.78 -0.18
CA ALA A 80 -12.89 -19.61 0.59
C ALA A 80 -13.88 -18.44 0.44
N ALA A 81 -14.51 -18.31 -0.73
CA ALA A 81 -15.58 -17.34 -0.98
C ALA A 81 -16.84 -17.56 -0.13
N GLN A 82 -17.08 -18.79 0.32
CA GLN A 82 -18.25 -19.12 1.15
C GLN A 82 -18.01 -18.75 2.62
N THR A 83 -16.77 -18.57 3.06
CA THR A 83 -16.44 -18.26 4.46
C THR A 83 -16.93 -16.87 4.87
N PRO A 84 -16.65 -15.76 4.14
CA PRO A 84 -17.19 -14.45 4.49
C PRO A 84 -18.73 -14.39 4.45
N ASN A 85 -19.36 -15.15 3.55
CA ASN A 85 -20.82 -15.22 3.45
C ASN A 85 -21.46 -16.03 4.59
N SER A 86 -20.71 -16.92 5.24
CA SER A 86 -21.17 -17.77 6.34
C SER A 86 -20.75 -17.28 7.72
N VAL A 87 -19.74 -16.40 7.81
CA VAL A 87 -19.43 -15.63 9.02
C VAL A 87 -20.51 -14.57 9.20
N LEU A 88 -21.57 -14.96 9.89
CA LEU A 88 -22.62 -14.04 10.33
C LEU A 88 -22.04 -13.16 11.43
N HIS A 89 -21.55 -11.99 11.06
CA HIS A 89 -21.35 -10.90 12.00
C HIS A 89 -22.71 -10.53 12.58
N THR A 90 -22.95 -10.86 13.83
CA THR A 90 -24.26 -10.69 14.50
C THR A 90 -24.25 -9.59 15.55
N SER A 91 -23.06 -9.07 15.87
CA SER A 91 -22.86 -8.02 16.86
C SER A 91 -22.88 -6.64 16.21
N THR A 92 -23.46 -5.67 16.91
CA THR A 92 -23.44 -4.25 16.52
C THR A 92 -22.05 -3.64 16.56
N ASP A 93 -21.11 -4.27 17.27
CA ASP A 93 -19.73 -3.79 17.45
C ASP A 93 -18.74 -4.41 16.46
N GLU A 94 -19.24 -5.23 15.52
CA GLU A 94 -18.45 -5.81 14.45
C GLU A 94 -18.64 -5.04 13.14
N PHE A 95 -17.51 -4.70 12.53
CA PHE A 95 -17.49 -3.99 11.25
C PHE A 95 -16.68 -4.78 10.25
N THR A 96 -17.22 -4.88 9.05
CA THR A 96 -16.58 -5.55 7.95
C THR A 96 -16.16 -4.52 6.92
N ILE A 97 -14.89 -4.50 6.55
CA ILE A 97 -14.35 -3.55 5.58
C ILE A 97 -13.92 -4.33 4.34
N TYR A 98 -14.46 -3.99 3.19
CA TYR A 98 -14.05 -4.54 1.89
C TYR A 98 -13.26 -3.50 1.12
N THR A 99 -12.17 -3.95 0.52
CA THR A 99 -11.28 -3.11 -0.30
C THR A 99 -11.06 -3.77 -1.64
N ASP A 100 -11.02 -2.96 -2.70
CA ASP A 100 -10.70 -3.45 -4.04
C ASP A 100 -10.03 -2.35 -4.87
N ALA A 101 -9.34 -2.73 -5.94
CA ALA A 101 -8.78 -1.83 -6.93
C ALA A 101 -9.09 -2.32 -8.35
N SER A 102 -9.28 -1.36 -9.26
CA SER A 102 -9.64 -1.69 -10.63
C SER A 102 -8.99 -0.73 -11.63
N SER A 103 -8.71 -1.24 -12.82
CA SER A 103 -8.32 -0.44 -13.97
C SER A 103 -9.26 -0.75 -15.14
N MET A 104 -9.82 0.28 -15.74
CA MET A 104 -10.67 0.18 -16.92
C MET A 104 -9.88 0.56 -18.19
N PRO A 105 -10.29 0.15 -19.40
CA PRO A 105 -9.64 0.56 -20.65
C PRO A 105 -9.53 2.09 -20.75
N ARG A 106 -8.41 2.60 -21.29
CA ARG A 106 -8.08 4.05 -21.34
C ARG A 106 -9.14 4.94 -21.98
N GLU A 107 -9.94 4.39 -22.90
CA GLU A 107 -11.05 5.12 -23.52
C GLU A 107 -12.10 5.59 -22.49
N ASN A 108 -12.19 4.89 -21.35
CA ASN A 108 -13.17 5.12 -20.30
C ASN A 108 -12.54 5.32 -18.91
N SER A 109 -11.22 5.57 -18.83
CA SER A 109 -10.52 5.67 -17.54
C SER A 109 -9.35 6.65 -17.58
N THR A 110 -9.11 7.29 -16.44
CA THR A 110 -7.98 8.22 -16.23
C THR A 110 -6.92 7.63 -15.30
N GLY A 111 -7.10 6.39 -14.83
CA GLY A 111 -6.16 5.74 -13.92
C GLY A 111 -6.70 4.50 -13.22
N VAL A 112 -6.02 4.12 -12.14
CA VAL A 112 -6.41 3.03 -11.24
C VAL A 112 -7.36 3.56 -10.17
N GLY A 113 -8.56 3.01 -10.13
CA GLY A 113 -9.55 3.32 -9.11
C GLY A 113 -9.42 2.39 -7.91
N VAL A 114 -9.61 2.92 -6.70
CA VAL A 114 -9.65 2.15 -5.46
C VAL A 114 -10.97 2.37 -4.72
N GLY A 115 -11.57 1.28 -4.25
CA GLY A 115 -12.87 1.25 -3.56
C GLY A 115 -12.72 0.76 -2.12
N LEU A 116 -13.45 1.38 -1.18
CA LEU A 116 -13.54 0.89 0.20
C LEU A 116 -14.99 1.01 0.66
N LEU A 117 -15.46 -0.08 1.26
CA LEU A 117 -16.80 -0.20 1.79
C LEU A 117 -16.72 -0.69 3.22
N VAL A 118 -17.47 -0.06 4.12
CA VAL A 118 -17.61 -0.49 5.51
C VAL A 118 -19.05 -0.89 5.74
N LEU A 119 -19.23 -2.14 6.12
CA LEU A 119 -20.51 -2.74 6.47
C LEU A 119 -20.57 -3.00 7.97
N ASN A 120 -21.77 -2.91 8.50
CA ASN A 120 -22.14 -3.43 9.81
C ASN A 120 -23.39 -4.28 9.63
N TYR A 121 -23.40 -5.46 10.23
CA TYR A 121 -24.47 -6.44 10.07
C TYR A 121 -25.39 -6.43 11.29
N ASP A 122 -25.92 -5.26 11.65
CA ASP A 122 -26.91 -5.12 12.72
C ASP A 122 -28.09 -6.07 12.44
N ARG A 123 -28.24 -7.09 13.29
CA ARG A 123 -29.27 -8.14 13.18
C ARG A 123 -29.28 -8.88 11.83
N GLY A 124 -28.11 -9.07 11.23
CA GLY A 124 -27.94 -9.87 10.02
C GLY A 124 -28.31 -9.18 8.70
N THR A 125 -28.70 -7.89 8.74
CA THR A 125 -28.89 -7.10 7.52
C THR A 125 -27.67 -6.23 7.25
N PRO A 126 -27.02 -6.32 6.07
CA PRO A 126 -25.86 -5.49 5.77
C PRO A 126 -26.27 -4.02 5.68
N ARG A 127 -25.70 -3.17 6.54
CA ARG A 127 -25.83 -1.72 6.49
C ARG A 127 -24.52 -1.09 6.08
N VAL A 128 -24.54 -0.28 5.03
CA VAL A 128 -23.39 0.55 4.65
C VAL A 128 -23.21 1.66 5.68
N VAL A 129 -22.10 1.61 6.41
CA VAL A 129 -21.70 2.62 7.41
C VAL A 129 -20.87 3.71 6.76
N TYR A 130 -19.97 3.32 5.86
CA TYR A 130 -19.07 4.23 5.17
C TYR A 130 -18.70 3.66 3.80
N LYS A 131 -18.46 4.54 2.84
CA LYS A 131 -17.86 4.19 1.55
C LYS A 131 -16.97 5.31 1.08
N SER A 132 -15.93 4.95 0.36
CA SER A 132 -15.03 5.89 -0.30
C SER A 132 -14.59 5.29 -1.62
N MET A 133 -14.23 6.16 -2.55
CA MET A 133 -13.64 5.77 -3.83
C MET A 133 -12.68 6.87 -4.30
N THR A 134 -11.52 6.50 -4.84
CA THR A 134 -10.50 7.47 -5.27
C THR A 134 -9.76 6.98 -6.50
N ASN A 135 -9.27 7.88 -7.34
CA ASN A 135 -8.45 7.55 -8.51
C ASN A 135 -6.98 7.85 -8.22
N LEU A 136 -6.12 6.84 -8.32
CA LEU A 136 -4.68 6.93 -8.09
C LEU A 136 -3.86 7.28 -9.34
N ARG A 137 -4.50 7.63 -10.46
CA ARG A 137 -3.86 7.93 -11.77
C ARG A 137 -3.38 6.69 -12.53
N ASP A 138 -2.95 6.90 -13.77
CA ASP A 138 -2.40 5.90 -14.69
C ASP A 138 -0.91 5.58 -14.44
N SER A 139 -0.26 6.33 -13.56
CA SER A 139 1.11 6.12 -13.07
C SER A 139 1.20 5.07 -11.96
N GLN A 140 0.10 4.38 -11.68
CA GLN A 140 -0.04 3.34 -10.66
C GLN A 140 -0.50 2.02 -11.29
N LEU A 141 -0.14 0.89 -10.67
CA LEU A 141 -0.69 -0.42 -11.00
C LEU A 141 -1.87 -0.74 -10.10
N VAL A 142 -2.80 -1.59 -10.56
CA VAL A 142 -3.91 -2.14 -9.75
C VAL A 142 -3.39 -2.72 -8.44
N TYR A 143 -2.29 -3.48 -8.53
CA TYR A 143 -1.55 -3.99 -7.37
C TYR A 143 -1.26 -2.91 -6.31
N ASN A 144 -0.73 -1.75 -6.69
CA ASN A 144 -0.46 -0.67 -5.74
C ASN A 144 -1.75 -0.13 -5.11
N GLY A 145 -2.82 -0.08 -5.89
CA GLY A 145 -4.15 0.29 -5.43
C GLY A 145 -4.67 -0.64 -4.35
N GLU A 146 -4.55 -1.96 -4.55
CA GLU A 146 -4.94 -2.97 -3.55
C GLU A 146 -4.18 -2.77 -2.23
N LEU A 147 -2.85 -2.58 -2.31
CA LEU A 147 -2.00 -2.36 -1.13
C LEU A 147 -2.37 -1.09 -0.36
N GLU A 148 -2.52 0.02 -1.09
CA GLU A 148 -2.86 1.32 -0.52
C GLU A 148 -4.25 1.26 0.12
N ARG A 149 -5.20 0.59 -0.52
CA ARG A 149 -6.58 0.57 -0.05
C ARG A 149 -6.75 -0.27 1.21
N THR A 150 -6.07 -1.41 1.30
CA THR A 150 -6.00 -2.20 2.54
C THR A 150 -5.39 -1.40 3.68
N THR A 151 -4.37 -0.59 3.41
CA THR A 151 -3.76 0.30 4.41
C THR A 151 -4.76 1.36 4.90
N GLN A 152 -5.46 2.00 3.97
CA GLN A 152 -6.49 3.01 4.30
C GLN A 152 -7.65 2.41 5.09
N ALA A 153 -7.98 1.13 4.91
CA ALA A 153 -8.96 0.42 5.74
C ALA A 153 -8.51 0.31 7.21
N VAL A 154 -7.25 -0.02 7.46
CA VAL A 154 -6.68 -0.06 8.81
C VAL A 154 -6.66 1.34 9.43
N GLU A 155 -6.27 2.35 8.66
CA GLU A 155 -6.26 3.76 9.10
C GLU A 155 -7.67 4.26 9.43
N TYR A 156 -8.66 3.92 8.60
CA TYR A 156 -10.06 4.22 8.87
C TYR A 156 -10.53 3.56 10.17
N ALA A 157 -10.32 2.24 10.31
CA ALA A 157 -10.71 1.49 11.50
C ALA A 157 -10.09 2.11 12.76
N SER A 158 -8.79 2.39 12.72
CA SER A 158 -8.07 3.05 13.80
C SER A 158 -8.69 4.40 14.18
N LYS A 159 -9.03 5.23 13.19
CA LYS A 159 -9.60 6.57 13.39
C LYS A 159 -10.95 6.52 14.10
N VAL A 160 -11.81 5.56 13.76
CA VAL A 160 -13.18 5.46 14.28
C VAL A 160 -13.36 4.48 15.44
N ALA A 161 -12.33 3.68 15.75
CA ALA A 161 -12.32 2.64 16.77
C ALA A 161 -12.79 3.11 18.14
N LYS A 162 -13.70 2.35 18.73
CA LYS A 162 -14.10 2.42 20.14
C LYS A 162 -13.73 1.13 20.89
N PRO A 163 -13.59 1.17 22.22
CA PRO A 163 -13.31 -0.02 23.02
C PRO A 163 -14.35 -1.11 22.78
N GLY A 164 -13.89 -2.35 22.59
CA GLY A 164 -14.74 -3.53 22.38
C GLY A 164 -15.16 -3.78 20.92
N GLN A 165 -14.83 -2.89 19.98
CA GLN A 165 -15.17 -3.07 18.57
C GLN A 165 -14.16 -3.94 17.84
N SER A 166 -14.64 -4.68 16.83
CA SER A 166 -13.82 -5.56 15.99
C SER A 166 -13.99 -5.20 14.53
N TYR A 167 -12.86 -5.03 13.85
CA TYR A 167 -12.80 -4.69 12.42
C TYR A 167 -12.20 -5.83 11.62
N TYR A 168 -12.98 -6.37 10.69
CA TYR A 168 -12.57 -7.45 9.78
C TYR A 168 -12.36 -6.86 8.40
N ILE A 169 -11.10 -6.71 7.99
CA ILE A 169 -10.73 -6.16 6.69
C ILE A 169 -10.56 -7.32 5.73
N TYR A 170 -11.29 -7.29 4.62
CA TYR A 170 -11.22 -8.26 3.54
C TYR A 170 -10.55 -7.64 2.33
N SER A 171 -9.45 -8.26 1.91
CA SER A 171 -8.65 -7.85 0.75
C SER A 171 -8.20 -9.08 -0.01
N ASP A 172 -8.00 -8.92 -1.31
CA ASP A 172 -7.44 -9.91 -2.22
C ASP A 172 -5.90 -10.00 -2.15
N ASN A 173 -5.24 -9.04 -1.51
CA ASN A 173 -3.78 -8.92 -1.52
C ASN A 173 -3.18 -8.48 -0.17
N GLN A 174 -1.90 -8.79 0.04
CA GLN A 174 -1.19 -8.45 1.29
C GLN A 174 -0.43 -7.12 1.17
N PRO A 175 -0.48 -6.23 2.19
CA PRO A 175 0.22 -4.94 2.18
C PRO A 175 1.71 -5.06 1.83
N GLY A 176 2.18 -4.25 0.89
CA GLY A 176 3.62 -4.06 0.62
C GLY A 176 4.33 -3.28 1.73
N GLN A 177 5.65 -3.11 1.64
CA GLN A 177 6.47 -2.61 2.76
C GLN A 177 6.02 -1.26 3.36
N THR A 178 5.83 -0.22 2.54
CA THR A 178 5.41 1.11 3.03
C THR A 178 4.00 1.06 3.64
N CYS A 179 3.09 0.37 2.95
CA CYS A 179 1.73 0.07 3.38
C CYS A 179 1.71 -0.67 4.73
N GLN A 180 2.63 -1.62 4.93
CA GLN A 180 2.77 -2.40 6.16
C GLN A 180 3.17 -1.53 7.36
N ILE A 181 4.10 -0.57 7.19
CA ILE A 181 4.48 0.34 8.28
C ILE A 181 3.28 1.17 8.74
N ARG A 182 2.54 1.76 7.79
CA ARG A 182 1.32 2.53 8.06
C ARG A 182 0.25 1.69 8.73
N ALA A 183 0.01 0.47 8.21
CA ALA A 183 -0.94 -0.47 8.78
C ALA A 183 -0.58 -0.85 10.23
N ILE A 184 0.70 -1.14 10.52
CA ILE A 184 1.16 -1.44 11.88
C ILE A 184 0.91 -0.25 12.81
N GLN A 185 1.27 0.97 12.40
CA GLN A 185 1.07 2.17 13.22
C GLN A 185 -0.43 2.42 13.50
N ALA A 186 -1.27 2.30 12.48
CA ALA A 186 -2.71 2.46 12.62
C ALA A 186 -3.33 1.38 13.52
N ALA A 187 -2.91 0.13 13.37
CA ALA A 187 -3.43 -0.95 14.18
C ALA A 187 -2.96 -0.90 15.64
N GLU A 188 -1.73 -0.44 15.94
CA GLU A 188 -1.32 -0.13 17.32
C GLU A 188 -2.26 0.91 17.95
N LEU A 189 -2.61 1.96 17.20
CA LEU A 189 -3.55 2.98 17.68
C LEU A 189 -4.95 2.40 17.94
N ALA A 190 -5.43 1.51 17.08
CA ALA A 190 -6.71 0.83 17.29
C ALA A 190 -6.69 -0.06 18.54
N LYS A 191 -5.61 -0.83 18.71
CA LYS A 191 -5.38 -1.68 19.89
C LYS A 191 -5.32 -0.87 21.19
N ASN A 192 -4.62 0.27 21.17
CA ASN A 192 -4.55 1.20 22.31
C ASN A 192 -5.91 1.83 22.65
N ARG A 193 -6.84 1.87 21.69
CA ARG A 193 -8.24 2.28 21.90
C ARG A 193 -9.15 1.13 22.33
N GLY A 194 -8.60 -0.07 22.53
CA GLY A 194 -9.34 -1.26 22.94
C GLY A 194 -10.16 -1.92 21.82
N ALA A 195 -9.83 -1.65 20.55
CA ALA A 195 -10.43 -2.31 19.40
C ALA A 195 -9.50 -3.37 18.82
N SER A 196 -10.07 -4.34 18.10
CA SER A 196 -9.32 -5.37 17.39
C SER A 196 -9.40 -5.18 15.87
N ILE A 197 -8.32 -5.53 15.17
CA ILE A 197 -8.25 -5.51 13.70
C ILE A 197 -7.75 -6.87 13.23
N SER A 198 -8.46 -7.45 12.26
CA SER A 198 -8.02 -8.61 11.50
C SER A 198 -8.02 -8.31 10.01
N ILE A 199 -7.00 -8.77 9.30
CA ILE A 199 -6.91 -8.73 7.85
C ILE A 199 -7.12 -10.15 7.35
N ASN A 200 -8.11 -10.33 6.50
CA ASN A 200 -8.58 -11.61 6.03
C ASN A 200 -8.51 -11.62 4.50
N TRP A 201 -7.94 -12.66 3.93
CA TRP A 201 -7.90 -12.80 2.49
C TRP A 201 -9.26 -13.27 1.94
N VAL A 202 -9.72 -12.67 0.84
CA VAL A 202 -10.92 -13.10 0.10
C VAL A 202 -10.62 -13.18 -1.40
N PRO A 203 -11.09 -14.22 -2.08
CA PRO A 203 -11.02 -14.28 -3.54
C PRO A 203 -11.93 -13.22 -4.17
N GLY A 204 -11.39 -12.49 -5.15
CA GLY A 204 -12.17 -11.60 -6.00
C GLY A 204 -13.11 -12.34 -6.96
N HIS A 205 -14.19 -11.66 -7.37
CA HIS A 205 -15.16 -12.11 -8.38
C HIS A 205 -15.89 -13.43 -8.09
N THR A 206 -16.10 -13.74 -6.81
CA THR A 206 -16.83 -14.94 -6.37
C THR A 206 -18.21 -14.63 -5.79
N GLY A 207 -18.75 -13.43 -6.02
CA GLY A 207 -20.11 -13.07 -5.59
C GLY A 207 -20.24 -12.71 -4.11
N VAL A 208 -19.14 -12.35 -3.45
CA VAL A 208 -19.18 -11.84 -2.06
C VAL A 208 -19.73 -10.42 -2.10
N TYR A 209 -20.92 -10.20 -1.53
CA TYR A 209 -21.68 -8.95 -1.65
C TYR A 209 -20.85 -7.68 -1.39
N GLY A 210 -20.10 -7.64 -0.30
CA GLY A 210 -19.27 -6.47 0.03
C GLY A 210 -18.08 -6.27 -0.90
N ASN A 211 -17.50 -7.37 -1.41
CA ASN A 211 -16.40 -7.33 -2.37
C ASN A 211 -16.87 -6.80 -3.73
N GLU A 212 -18.02 -7.29 -4.23
CA GLU A 212 -18.59 -6.82 -5.51
C GLU A 212 -18.97 -5.33 -5.45
N LEU A 213 -19.41 -4.85 -4.28
CA LEU A 213 -19.65 -3.42 -4.06
C LEU A 213 -18.34 -2.62 -4.02
N ALA A 214 -17.27 -3.16 -3.43
CA ALA A 214 -15.96 -2.53 -3.44
C ALA A 214 -15.37 -2.45 -4.86
N ASP A 215 -15.49 -3.52 -5.66
CA ASP A 215 -15.15 -3.56 -7.10
C ASP A 215 -15.93 -2.50 -7.88
N SER A 216 -17.24 -2.41 -7.66
CA SER A 216 -18.08 -1.41 -8.29
C SER A 216 -17.63 0.02 -7.95
N LEU A 217 -17.25 0.28 -6.70
CA LEU A 217 -16.70 1.57 -6.28
C LEU A 217 -15.35 1.84 -6.95
N ALA A 218 -14.47 0.84 -7.02
CA ALA A 218 -13.17 0.96 -7.66
C ALA A 218 -13.31 1.28 -9.16
N LYS A 219 -14.20 0.57 -9.88
CA LYS A 219 -14.50 0.83 -11.29
C LYS A 219 -15.06 2.23 -11.51
N GLN A 220 -15.99 2.69 -10.68
CA GLN A 220 -16.50 4.06 -10.74
C GLN A 220 -15.37 5.08 -10.53
N ALA A 221 -14.48 4.81 -9.58
CA ALA A 221 -13.37 5.70 -9.26
C ALA A 221 -12.42 5.93 -10.45
N THR A 222 -12.27 4.96 -11.35
CA THR A 222 -11.39 5.09 -12.53
C THR A 222 -11.73 6.28 -13.45
N THR A 223 -12.94 6.82 -13.33
CA THR A 223 -13.43 7.96 -14.10
C THR A 223 -13.26 9.31 -13.40
N LEU A 224 -12.86 9.30 -12.12
CA LEU A 224 -12.67 10.52 -11.33
C LEU A 224 -11.34 11.20 -11.68
N ALA A 225 -11.20 12.47 -11.28
CA ALA A 225 -9.91 13.14 -11.33
C ALA A 225 -8.89 12.42 -10.43
N PRO A 226 -7.63 12.22 -10.89
CA PRO A 226 -6.56 11.66 -10.08
C PRO A 226 -6.33 12.45 -8.79
N ASN A 227 -6.02 11.75 -7.69
CA ASN A 227 -5.76 12.36 -6.38
C ASN A 227 -4.28 12.52 -6.04
N THR A 228 -3.39 12.03 -6.92
CA THR A 228 -1.95 12.02 -6.74
C THR A 228 -1.27 12.23 -8.08
N ASP A 229 -0.11 12.88 -8.04
CA ASP A 229 0.79 13.04 -9.17
C ASP A 229 1.99 12.07 -9.09
N GLU A 230 2.06 11.25 -8.03
CA GLU A 230 3.17 10.31 -7.83
C GLU A 230 3.14 9.12 -8.81
N THR A 231 4.31 8.77 -9.31
CA THR A 231 4.57 7.59 -10.14
C THR A 231 5.18 6.47 -9.32
N SER A 232 4.59 5.28 -9.43
CA SER A 232 5.15 4.10 -8.75
C SER A 232 6.38 3.53 -9.45
N PHE A 233 7.33 3.04 -8.63
CA PHE A 233 8.49 2.29 -9.13
C PHE A 233 8.10 1.06 -9.96
N ALA A 234 6.93 0.45 -9.69
CA ALA A 234 6.45 -0.69 -10.44
C ALA A 234 6.10 -0.32 -11.89
N VAL A 235 5.41 0.81 -12.10
CA VAL A 235 5.12 1.33 -13.45
C VAL A 235 6.40 1.70 -14.19
N LEU A 236 7.39 2.28 -13.49
CA LEU A 236 8.69 2.57 -14.09
C LEU A 236 9.44 1.29 -14.49
N GLY A 237 9.39 0.26 -13.67
CA GLY A 237 9.93 -1.05 -14.02
C GLY A 237 9.28 -1.65 -15.27
N CYS A 238 7.96 -1.50 -15.43
CA CYS A 238 7.24 -1.90 -16.65
C CYS A 238 7.71 -1.10 -17.88
N LYS A 239 7.77 0.24 -17.77
CA LYS A 239 8.26 1.11 -18.86
C LYS A 239 9.69 0.80 -19.25
N ALA A 240 10.58 0.58 -18.27
CA ALA A 240 11.97 0.21 -18.52
C ALA A 240 12.06 -1.12 -19.29
N LYS A 241 11.25 -2.13 -18.92
CA LYS A 241 11.16 -3.40 -19.65
C LYS A 241 10.70 -3.22 -21.09
N GLU A 242 9.68 -2.41 -21.33
CA GLU A 242 9.20 -2.11 -22.69
C GLU A 242 10.31 -1.49 -23.55
N VAL A 243 11.02 -0.49 -23.02
CA VAL A 243 12.14 0.15 -23.73
C VAL A 243 13.29 -0.83 -24.02
N THR A 244 13.60 -1.74 -23.10
CA THR A 244 14.62 -2.78 -23.33
C THR A 244 14.18 -3.89 -24.28
N THR A 245 12.87 -4.08 -24.48
CA THR A 245 12.35 -5.08 -25.42
C THR A 245 12.28 -4.52 -26.84
N VAL A 246 12.10 -3.21 -26.99
CA VAL A 246 12.09 -2.49 -28.27
C VAL A 246 13.50 -2.27 -28.83
N LYS A 247 14.51 -2.14 -27.96
CA LYS A 247 15.92 -2.10 -28.38
C LYS A 247 16.47 -3.51 -28.44
N ASP A 248 16.81 -3.97 -29.65
CA ASP A 248 17.51 -5.22 -29.91
C ASP A 248 18.58 -5.52 -28.81
N PRO A 249 18.51 -6.66 -28.11
CA PRO A 249 19.47 -7.03 -27.07
C PRO A 249 20.93 -7.08 -27.54
N THR A 250 21.17 -7.17 -28.84
CA THR A 250 22.53 -7.19 -29.42
C THR A 250 23.18 -5.82 -29.52
N ALA A 251 22.42 -4.72 -29.35
CA ALA A 251 22.96 -3.36 -29.45
C ALA A 251 23.71 -2.88 -28.19
N LEU A 252 23.62 -3.59 -27.06
CA LEU A 252 24.28 -3.21 -25.80
C LEU A 252 25.62 -3.92 -25.54
N TRP A 253 26.04 -4.83 -26.44
CA TRP A 253 27.25 -5.66 -26.29
C TRP A 253 28.28 -5.50 -27.42
N ASN A 254 28.11 -4.49 -28.30
CA ASN A 254 29.10 -4.12 -29.32
C ASN A 254 29.77 -2.79 -28.98
#